data_AF-A0A8I6XH52-F1
#
_entry.id   AF-A0A8I6XH52-F1
#
_cell.length_a   1.000
_cell.length_b   1.000
_cell.length_c   1.000
_cell.angle_alpha   90.00
_cell.angle_beta   90.00
_cell.angle_gamma   90.00
#
_symmetry.space_group_name_H-M   'P 1'
#
loop_
_entity.id
_entity.type
_entity.pdbx_description
1 polymer ?
#
loop_
_entity_poly.entity_id
_entity_poly.type
_entity_poly.pdbx_seq_one_letter_code
_entity_poly.pdbx_strand_id
1 'polypeptide(L)'
;MMHHQRPKKMVAFEGSLTGRRFLGCPVQRDEGVNCGVLEWVDGPWPEILQRCLGRIWDMYEEQNLVAVEDVSKLFDYQDGKMSHDMEYISQAINKNKKELEDQARIEISMEKSKLAKEQRYILQSQEDIIQNMRKAMKEVQVDRDLLKEEKNKLEYLIADLLKVGHCTKDKLERIKAVVDE
;
A
#
# COMPACT_ATOMS: atom_id res chain seq x y z
N MET A 1 11.63 48.43 36.82
CA MET A 1 10.29 48.98 36.50
C MET A 1 9.58 49.27 37.82
N MET A 2 9.16 50.51 38.08
CA MET A 2 8.29 50.78 39.24
C MET A 2 6.85 50.55 38.83
N HIS A 3 6.24 49.49 39.34
CA HIS A 3 4.79 49.31 39.21
C HIS A 3 4.14 50.33 40.14
N HIS A 4 3.42 51.32 39.60
CA HIS A 4 2.78 52.41 40.36
C HIS A 4 1.52 51.92 41.13
N GLN A 5 1.55 50.69 41.62
CA GLN A 5 0.46 50.00 42.30
C GLN A 5 0.80 49.85 43.79
N ARG A 6 -0.23 49.91 44.64
CA ARG A 6 -0.04 49.74 46.09
C ARG A 6 0.36 48.29 46.41
N PRO A 7 1.38 48.06 47.26
CA PRO A 7 1.73 46.71 47.72
C PRO A 7 0.56 45.98 48.38
N LYS A 8 0.47 44.66 48.18
CA LYS A 8 -0.52 43.79 48.82
C LYS A 8 0.11 43.01 49.98
N LYS A 9 -0.66 42.83 51.06
CA LYS A 9 -0.31 41.91 52.15
C LYS A 9 -0.45 40.46 51.66
N MET A 10 0.62 39.70 51.79
CA MET A 10 0.73 38.28 51.43
C MET A 10 1.26 37.48 52.61
N VAL A 11 1.12 36.16 52.56
CA VAL A 11 1.60 35.21 53.58
C VAL A 11 2.65 34.31 52.93
N ALA A 12 3.77 34.10 53.60
CA ALA A 12 4.77 33.13 53.20
C ALA A 12 4.29 31.72 53.55
N PHE A 13 4.48 30.77 52.64
CA PHE A 13 4.04 29.39 52.85
C PHE A 13 5.19 28.42 53.06
N GLU A 14 6.44 28.80 52.83
CA GLU A 14 7.58 27.86 52.82
C GLU A 14 8.51 28.01 54.03
N GLY A 15 9.03 26.86 54.50
CA GLY A 15 10.10 26.77 55.48
C GLY A 15 9.80 27.42 56.84
N SER A 16 10.84 28.00 57.45
CA SER A 16 10.73 28.64 58.78
C SER A 16 9.94 29.95 58.77
N LEU A 17 9.51 30.42 57.60
CA LEU A 17 8.74 31.65 57.42
C LEU A 17 7.25 31.40 57.21
N THR A 18 6.80 30.13 57.18
CA THR A 18 5.40 29.78 56.99
C THR A 18 4.48 30.55 57.94
N GLY A 19 3.42 31.13 57.38
CA GLY A 19 2.44 31.94 58.08
C GLY A 19 2.82 33.42 58.26
N ARG A 20 4.08 33.82 57.98
CA ARG A 20 4.54 35.21 58.20
C ARG A 20 4.07 36.13 57.09
N ARG A 21 3.63 37.34 57.42
CA ARG A 21 3.09 38.30 56.46
C ARG A 21 4.13 39.28 55.92
N PHE A 22 4.06 39.54 54.62
CA PHE A 22 4.89 40.53 53.94
C PHE A 22 4.06 41.36 52.96
N LEU A 23 4.52 42.58 52.68
CA LEU A 23 4.06 43.38 51.56
C LEU A 23 4.85 42.99 50.33
N GLY A 24 4.15 42.70 49.24
CA GLY A 24 4.79 42.52 47.95
C GLY A 24 3.93 42.99 46.80
N CYS A 25 4.48 42.87 45.60
CA CYS A 25 3.86 43.44 44.41
C CYS A 25 2.55 42.72 44.03
N PRO A 26 1.50 43.47 43.69
CA PRO A 26 0.21 42.92 43.28
C PRO A 26 0.17 42.37 41.85
N VAL A 27 1.14 42.72 41.00
CA VAL A 27 1.28 42.23 39.62
C VAL A 27 1.65 40.74 39.68
N GLN A 28 0.88 39.91 39.00
CA GLN A 28 0.74 38.47 39.23
C GLN A 28 2.05 37.67 39.10
N ARG A 29 2.08 36.56 39.85
CA ARG A 29 3.15 35.56 39.96
C ARG A 29 3.29 34.64 38.73
N ASP A 30 2.57 34.90 37.63
CA ASP A 30 2.50 33.97 36.49
C ASP A 30 3.72 34.05 35.55
N GLU A 31 4.54 35.10 35.67
CA GLU A 31 5.73 35.30 34.80
C GLU A 31 7.07 35.20 35.54
N GLY A 32 7.08 34.81 36.82
CA GLY A 32 8.34 34.64 37.59
C GLY A 32 9.13 35.94 37.84
N VAL A 33 8.59 37.10 37.48
CA VAL A 33 9.28 38.39 37.66
C VAL A 33 9.03 38.92 39.08
N ASN A 34 9.94 38.61 40.01
CA ASN A 34 9.97 39.27 41.31
C ASN A 34 10.51 40.70 41.13
N CYS A 35 9.63 41.70 41.26
CA CYS A 35 10.03 43.11 41.18
C CYS A 35 10.93 43.60 42.35
N GLY A 36 11.33 42.71 43.26
CA GLY A 36 12.27 42.97 44.36
C GLY A 36 11.65 43.67 45.57
N VAL A 37 10.37 44.07 45.50
CA VAL A 37 9.66 44.70 46.62
C VAL A 37 9.18 43.61 47.58
N LEU A 38 9.91 43.43 48.68
CA LEU A 38 9.55 42.55 49.79
C LEU A 38 9.85 43.26 51.11
N GLU A 39 8.80 43.59 51.86
CA GLU A 39 8.91 44.17 53.19
C GLU A 39 8.09 43.33 54.18
N TRP A 40 8.72 42.88 55.26
CA TRP A 40 8.04 42.07 56.27
C TRP A 40 7.12 42.94 57.14
N VAL A 41 5.85 42.54 57.25
CA VAL A 41 4.87 43.19 58.12
C VAL A 41 5.05 42.73 59.56
N ASP A 42 5.29 41.44 59.74
CA ASP A 42 5.49 40.84 61.06
C ASP A 42 6.99 40.83 61.41
N GLY A 43 7.30 40.96 62.71
CA GLY A 43 8.65 40.70 63.22
C GLY A 43 9.10 39.26 62.92
N PRO A 44 10.41 38.95 63.05
CA PRO A 44 10.88 37.57 62.91
C PRO A 44 10.17 36.68 63.93
N TRP A 45 9.87 35.45 63.53
CA TRP A 45 9.32 34.49 64.48
C TRP A 45 10.31 34.24 65.63
N PRO A 46 9.83 34.00 66.86
CA PRO A 46 10.70 33.52 67.93
C PRO A 46 11.48 32.30 67.47
N GLU A 47 12.73 32.15 67.90
CA GLU A 47 13.61 31.05 67.46
C GLU A 47 12.97 29.67 67.62
N ILE A 48 12.22 29.47 68.70
CA ILE A 48 11.51 28.22 68.97
C ILE A 48 10.53 27.90 67.84
N LEU A 49 9.75 28.89 67.39
CA LEU A 49 8.78 28.72 66.32
C LEU A 49 9.46 28.49 64.96
N GLN A 50 10.56 29.19 64.67
CA GLN A 50 11.34 28.96 63.45
C GLN A 50 11.86 27.52 63.39
N ARG A 51 12.39 27.00 64.50
CA ARG A 51 12.86 25.60 64.60
C ARG A 51 11.73 24.59 64.46
N CYS A 52 10.57 24.85 65.07
CA CYS A 52 9.39 23.98 64.93
C CYS A 52 8.89 23.92 63.48
N LEU A 53 8.79 25.08 62.81
CA LEU A 53 8.38 25.14 61.40
C LEU A 53 9.39 24.45 60.48
N GLY A 54 10.69 24.70 60.69
CA GLY A 54 11.75 24.02 59.94
C GLY A 54 11.61 22.50 60.04
N ARG A 55 11.47 21.96 61.26
CA ARG A 55 11.31 20.52 61.47
C ARG A 55 10.06 19.93 60.79
N ILE A 56 8.95 20.67 60.76
CA ILE A 56 7.73 20.22 60.08
C ILE A 56 7.95 20.16 58.55
N TRP A 57 8.66 21.15 58.00
CA TRP A 57 9.02 21.14 56.58
C TRP A 57 10.02 20.04 56.23
N ASP A 58 11.03 19.81 57.06
CA ASP A 58 11.98 18.70 56.87
C ASP A 58 11.22 17.36 56.80
N MET A 59 10.29 17.13 57.73
CA MET A 59 9.44 15.93 57.73
C MET A 59 8.54 15.82 56.49
N TYR A 60 8.00 16.95 56.01
CA TYR A 60 7.18 16.98 54.80
C TYR A 60 8.01 16.69 53.55
N GLU A 61 9.19 17.28 53.43
CA GLU A 61 10.10 17.07 52.31
C GLU A 61 10.60 15.63 52.26
N GLU A 62 10.98 15.05 53.40
CA GLU A 62 11.35 13.63 53.49
C GLU A 62 10.23 12.71 53.02
N GLN A 63 8.97 12.95 53.46
CA GLN A 63 7.82 12.17 53.00
C GLN A 63 7.52 12.36 51.52
N ASN A 64 7.64 13.59 51.02
CA ASN A 64 7.40 13.91 49.63
C ASN A 64 8.47 13.28 48.71
N LEU A 65 9.74 13.25 49.13
CA LEU A 65 10.81 12.56 48.41
C LEU A 65 10.52 11.07 48.24
N VAL A 66 10.10 10.40 49.31
CA VAL A 66 9.72 8.97 49.25
C VAL A 66 8.54 8.76 48.30
N ALA A 67 7.50 9.60 48.38
CA ALA A 67 6.34 9.51 47.51
C ALA A 67 6.72 9.72 46.02
N VAL A 68 7.60 10.67 45.73
CA VAL A 68 8.11 10.92 44.37
C VAL A 68 8.91 9.72 43.86
N GLU A 69 9.75 9.11 44.71
CA GLU A 69 10.55 7.94 44.35
C GLU A 69 9.66 6.71 44.06
N ASP A 70 8.65 6.45 44.88
CA ASP A 70 7.70 5.34 44.70
C ASP A 70 6.87 5.52 43.42
N VAL A 71 6.42 6.75 43.13
CA VAL A 71 5.73 7.07 41.88
C VAL A 71 6.65 6.86 40.68
N SER A 72 7.92 7.29 40.76
CA SER A 72 8.91 7.05 39.71
C SER A 72 9.09 5.55 39.43
N LYS A 73 9.26 4.74 40.48
CA LYS A 73 9.40 3.27 40.35
C LYS A 73 8.18 2.61 39.70
N LEU A 74 6.97 3.11 40.01
CA LEU A 74 5.75 2.61 39.39
C LEU A 74 5.72 2.91 37.89
N PHE A 75 6.13 4.11 37.48
CA PHE A 75 6.26 4.46 36.07
C PHE A 75 7.32 3.60 35.37
N ASP A 76 8.50 3.42 35.96
CA ASP A 76 9.57 2.59 35.39
C ASP A 76 9.12 1.14 35.20
N TYR A 77 8.40 0.57 36.18
CA TYR A 77 7.84 -0.78 36.07
C TYR A 77 6.80 -0.89 34.95
N GLN A 78 5.90 0.09 34.84
CA GLN A 78 4.89 0.11 33.79
C GLN A 78 5.51 0.26 32.41
N ASP A 79 6.52 1.13 32.26
CA ASP A 79 7.21 1.36 31.00
C ASP A 79 8.00 0.12 30.57
N GLY A 80 8.71 -0.53 31.52
CA GLY A 80 9.38 -1.79 31.27
C GLY A 80 8.43 -2.91 30.83
N LYS A 81 7.26 -3.03 31.47
CA LYS A 81 6.23 -4.00 31.08
C LYS A 81 5.66 -3.69 29.69
N MET A 82 5.36 -2.43 29.41
CA MET A 82 4.86 -1.98 28.11
C MET A 82 5.89 -2.25 27.00
N SER A 83 7.17 -1.98 27.26
CA SER A 83 8.26 -2.27 26.31
C SER A 83 8.33 -3.75 25.98
N HIS A 84 8.27 -4.63 26.99
CA HIS A 84 8.29 -6.08 26.78
C HIS A 84 7.07 -6.55 25.97
N ASP A 85 5.87 -6.09 26.32
CA ASP A 85 4.64 -6.45 25.62
C ASP A 85 4.66 -5.97 24.16
N MET A 86 5.19 -4.76 23.93
CA MET A 86 5.36 -4.22 22.58
C MET A 86 6.35 -5.02 21.74
N GLU A 87 7.46 -5.44 22.34
CA GLU A 87 8.45 -6.29 21.66
C GLU A 87 7.86 -7.67 21.32
N TYR A 88 7.14 -8.29 22.25
CA TYR A 88 6.44 -9.56 22.04
C TYR A 88 5.43 -9.47 20.90
N ILE A 89 4.58 -8.43 20.90
CA ILE A 89 3.60 -8.19 19.83
C ILE A 89 4.30 -7.97 18.49
N SER A 90 5.37 -7.18 18.47
CA SER A 90 6.15 -6.91 17.25
C SER A 90 6.76 -8.19 16.67
N GLN A 91 7.31 -9.06 17.52
CA GLN A 91 7.84 -10.36 17.10
C GLN A 91 6.72 -11.27 16.55
N ALA A 92 5.56 -11.32 17.20
CA ALA A 92 4.42 -12.11 16.73
C ALA A 92 3.90 -11.62 15.37
N ILE A 93 3.77 -10.31 15.17
CA ILE A 93 3.37 -9.71 13.90
C ILE A 93 4.38 -10.05 12.80
N ASN A 94 5.68 -9.91 13.07
CA ASN A 94 6.73 -10.22 12.10
C ASN A 94 6.73 -11.69 11.69
N LYS A 95 6.50 -12.60 12.65
CA LYS A 95 6.38 -14.03 12.37
C LYS A 95 5.18 -14.32 11.46
N ASN A 96 4.00 -13.82 11.83
CA ASN A 96 2.78 -14.03 11.05
C ASN A 96 2.89 -13.41 9.64
N LYS A 97 3.52 -12.23 9.53
CA LYS A 97 3.79 -11.59 8.24
C LYS A 97 4.64 -12.50 7.35
N LYS A 98 5.71 -13.07 7.88
CA LYS A 98 6.59 -13.97 7.13
C LYS A 98 5.85 -15.23 6.66
N GLU A 99 5.06 -15.84 7.54
CA GLU A 99 4.23 -17.01 7.19
C GLU A 99 3.23 -16.69 6.07
N LEU A 100 2.58 -15.53 6.13
CA LEU A 100 1.65 -15.07 5.10
C LEU A 100 2.36 -14.83 3.75
N GLU A 101 3.54 -14.20 3.76
CA GLU A 101 4.32 -13.99 2.56
C GLU A 101 4.80 -15.30 1.92
N ASP A 102 5.21 -16.27 2.73
CA ASP A 102 5.67 -17.57 2.24
C ASP A 102 4.49 -18.39 1.68
N GLN A 103 3.31 -18.31 2.31
CA GLN A 103 2.09 -18.90 1.78
C GLN A 103 1.70 -18.29 0.42
N ALA A 104 1.74 -16.96 0.30
CA ALA A 104 1.45 -16.27 -0.96
C ALA A 104 2.47 -16.63 -2.06
N ARG A 105 3.75 -16.77 -1.71
CA ARG A 105 4.79 -17.23 -2.65
C ARG A 105 4.50 -18.63 -3.20
N ILE A 106 4.08 -19.55 -2.34
CA ILE A 106 3.73 -20.92 -2.76
C ILE A 106 2.51 -20.89 -3.69
N GLU A 107 1.47 -20.14 -3.34
CA GLU A 107 0.24 -20.03 -4.14
C GLU A 107 0.50 -19.47 -5.54
N ILE A 108 1.26 -18.36 -5.63
CA ILE A 108 1.67 -17.77 -6.91
C ILE A 108 2.46 -18.78 -7.76
N SER A 109 3.37 -19.53 -7.14
CA SER A 109 4.18 -20.54 -7.83
C SER A 109 3.33 -21.69 -8.40
N MET A 110 2.33 -22.14 -7.64
CA MET A 110 1.39 -23.17 -8.09
C MET A 110 0.53 -22.68 -9.26
N GLU A 111 -0.06 -21.49 -9.16
CA GLU A 111 -0.87 -20.91 -10.23
C GLU A 111 -0.06 -20.67 -11.51
N LYS A 112 1.17 -20.17 -11.37
CA LYS A 112 2.10 -20.04 -12.51
C LYS A 112 2.38 -21.39 -13.17
N SER A 113 2.51 -22.45 -12.39
CA SER A 113 2.73 -23.81 -12.90
C SER A 113 1.50 -24.39 -13.61
N LYS A 114 0.28 -24.08 -13.14
CA LYS A 114 -0.98 -24.46 -13.81
C LYS A 114 -1.13 -23.73 -15.15
N LEU A 115 -0.95 -22.42 -15.15
CA LEU A 115 -0.99 -21.59 -16.36
C LEU A 115 0.02 -22.07 -17.41
N ALA A 116 1.25 -22.41 -17.00
CA ALA A 116 2.27 -22.94 -17.90
C ALA A 116 1.90 -24.33 -18.48
N LYS A 117 1.08 -25.12 -17.80
CA LYS A 117 0.54 -26.38 -18.36
C LYS A 117 -0.55 -26.10 -19.38
N GLU A 118 -1.51 -25.24 -19.04
CA GLU A 118 -2.59 -24.84 -19.96
C GLU A 118 -2.04 -24.22 -21.25
N GLN A 119 -1.08 -23.30 -21.14
CA GLN A 119 -0.40 -22.71 -22.29
C GLN A 119 0.25 -23.76 -23.18
N ARG A 120 0.84 -24.82 -22.62
CA ARG A 120 1.41 -25.94 -23.40
C ARG A 120 0.34 -26.72 -24.16
N TYR A 121 -0.79 -27.02 -23.53
CA TYR A 121 -1.90 -27.71 -24.20
C TYR A 121 -2.48 -26.89 -25.36
N ILE A 122 -2.63 -25.56 -25.16
CA ILE A 122 -3.11 -24.66 -26.21
C ILE A 122 -2.13 -24.65 -27.39
N LEU A 123 -0.83 -24.49 -27.13
CA LEU A 123 0.19 -24.49 -28.18
C LEU A 123 0.24 -25.81 -28.95
N GLN A 124 0.11 -26.94 -28.26
CA GLN A 124 0.07 -28.25 -28.89
C GLN A 124 -1.16 -28.40 -29.80
N SER A 125 -2.33 -28.00 -29.32
CA SER A 125 -3.56 -28.00 -30.13
C SER A 125 -3.45 -27.06 -31.34
N GLN A 126 -2.81 -25.89 -31.20
CA GLN A 126 -2.58 -24.97 -32.31
C GLN A 126 -1.67 -25.59 -33.38
N GLU A 127 -0.61 -26.30 -32.99
CA GLU A 127 0.27 -27.00 -33.94
C GLU A 127 -0.52 -28.05 -34.74
N ASP A 128 -1.36 -28.85 -34.08
CA ASP A 128 -2.19 -29.86 -34.73
C ASP A 128 -3.17 -29.24 -35.74
N ILE A 129 -3.82 -28.13 -35.36
CA ILE A 129 -4.72 -27.38 -36.27
C ILE A 129 -3.96 -26.86 -37.49
N ILE A 130 -2.78 -26.27 -37.29
CA ILE A 130 -1.94 -25.75 -38.37
C ILE A 130 -1.51 -26.87 -39.32
N GLN A 131 -1.10 -28.02 -38.78
CA GLN A 131 -0.70 -29.18 -39.59
C GLN A 131 -1.88 -29.72 -40.42
N ASN A 132 -3.04 -29.89 -39.80
CA ASN A 132 -4.25 -30.35 -40.48
C ASN A 132 -4.67 -29.38 -41.59
N MET A 133 -4.64 -28.07 -41.32
CA MET A 133 -4.97 -27.04 -42.31
C MET A 133 -3.98 -27.05 -43.49
N ARG A 134 -2.67 -27.19 -43.22
CA ARG A 134 -1.66 -27.32 -44.27
C ARG A 134 -1.89 -28.55 -45.15
N LYS A 135 -2.31 -29.67 -44.56
CA LYS A 135 -2.63 -30.89 -45.32
C LYS A 135 -3.85 -30.69 -46.21
N ALA A 136 -4.94 -30.17 -45.65
CA ALA A 136 -6.17 -29.88 -46.41
C ALA A 136 -5.89 -28.89 -47.57
N MET A 137 -5.08 -27.86 -47.33
CA MET A 137 -4.68 -26.92 -48.39
C MET A 137 -3.91 -27.60 -49.53
N LYS A 138 -3.05 -28.57 -49.23
CA LYS A 138 -2.34 -29.34 -50.28
C LYS A 138 -3.30 -30.22 -51.08
N GLU A 139 -4.28 -30.84 -50.44
CA GLU A 139 -5.29 -31.66 -51.12
C GLU A 139 -6.13 -30.81 -52.08
N VAL A 140 -6.66 -29.67 -51.60
CA VAL A 140 -7.40 -28.70 -52.42
C VAL A 140 -6.55 -28.16 -53.59
N GLN A 141 -5.26 -27.93 -53.35
CA GLN A 141 -4.32 -27.48 -54.36
C GLN A 141 -4.15 -28.51 -55.48
N VAL A 142 -4.03 -29.81 -55.14
CA VAL A 142 -3.96 -30.89 -56.13
C VAL A 142 -5.25 -30.97 -56.95
N ASP A 143 -6.42 -30.95 -56.29
CA ASP A 143 -7.71 -31.01 -56.98
C ASP A 143 -7.91 -29.83 -57.94
N ARG A 144 -7.51 -28.63 -57.52
CA ARG A 144 -7.59 -27.43 -58.35
C ARG A 144 -6.73 -27.56 -59.61
N ASP A 145 -5.52 -28.11 -59.49
CA ASP A 145 -4.61 -28.26 -60.63
C ASP A 145 -5.13 -29.32 -61.61
N LEU A 146 -5.71 -30.42 -61.11
CA LEU A 146 -6.40 -31.43 -61.94
C LEU A 146 -7.62 -30.85 -62.67
N LEU A 147 -8.48 -30.10 -61.98
CA LEU A 147 -9.64 -29.43 -62.58
C LEU A 147 -9.22 -28.44 -63.67
N LYS A 148 -8.08 -27.75 -63.47
CA LYS A 148 -7.53 -26.84 -64.47
C LYS A 148 -7.08 -27.59 -65.72
N GLU A 149 -6.49 -28.76 -65.58
CA GLU A 149 -6.07 -29.59 -66.71
C GLU A 149 -7.28 -30.12 -67.50
N GLU A 150 -8.29 -30.66 -66.81
CA GLU A 150 -9.53 -31.13 -67.44
C GLU A 150 -10.29 -30.00 -68.15
N LYS A 151 -10.34 -28.80 -67.54
CA LYS A 151 -10.89 -27.60 -68.19
C LYS A 151 -10.20 -27.30 -69.51
N ASN A 152 -8.86 -27.31 -69.55
CA ASN A 152 -8.10 -27.04 -70.76
C ASN A 152 -8.37 -28.09 -71.85
N LYS A 153 -8.49 -29.38 -71.49
CA LYS A 153 -8.83 -30.46 -72.42
C LYS A 153 -10.21 -30.24 -73.04
N LEU A 154 -11.20 -29.91 -72.21
CA LEU A 154 -12.57 -29.62 -72.68
C LEU A 154 -12.60 -28.41 -73.60
N GLU A 155 -11.87 -27.34 -73.28
CA GLU A 155 -11.76 -26.16 -74.14
C GLU A 155 -11.19 -26.50 -75.51
N TYR A 156 -10.14 -27.33 -75.56
CA TYR A 156 -9.56 -27.83 -76.81
C TYR A 156 -10.59 -28.64 -77.63
N LEU A 157 -11.29 -29.59 -77.00
CA LEU A 157 -12.30 -30.41 -77.66
C LEU A 157 -13.47 -29.57 -78.19
N ILE A 158 -13.92 -28.57 -77.44
CA ILE A 158 -14.97 -27.63 -77.89
C ILE A 158 -14.49 -26.85 -79.12
N ALA A 159 -13.26 -26.35 -79.12
CA ALA A 159 -12.70 -25.62 -80.26
C ALA A 159 -12.64 -26.50 -81.53
N ASP A 160 -12.20 -27.75 -81.40
CA ASP A 160 -12.16 -28.72 -82.50
C ASP A 160 -13.56 -29.05 -83.03
N LEU A 161 -14.54 -29.29 -82.14
CA LEU A 161 -15.93 -29.56 -82.53
C LEU A 161 -16.56 -28.36 -83.24
N LEU A 162 -16.33 -27.14 -82.75
CA LEU A 162 -16.81 -25.92 -83.39
C LEU A 162 -16.22 -25.78 -84.80
N LYS A 163 -14.91 -26.05 -84.98
CA LYS A 163 -14.24 -26.00 -86.28
C LYS A 163 -14.86 -27.00 -87.27
N VAL A 164 -15.09 -28.24 -86.85
CA VAL A 164 -15.75 -29.26 -87.70
C VAL A 164 -17.20 -28.87 -88.01
N GLY A 165 -17.92 -28.33 -87.04
CA GLY A 165 -19.30 -27.83 -87.21
C GLY A 165 -19.38 -26.72 -88.26
N HIS A 166 -18.50 -25.71 -88.18
CA HIS A 166 -18.41 -24.64 -89.16
C HIS A 166 -18.09 -25.18 -90.57
N CYS A 167 -17.08 -26.04 -90.71
CA CYS A 167 -16.75 -26.67 -92.00
C CYS A 167 -17.93 -27.43 -92.61
N THR A 168 -18.71 -28.13 -91.77
CA THR A 168 -19.87 -28.91 -92.24
C THR A 168 -21.01 -28.01 -92.66
N LYS A 169 -21.28 -26.95 -91.87
CA LYS A 169 -22.25 -25.92 -92.21
C LYS A 169 -21.93 -25.26 -93.55
N ASP A 170 -20.68 -24.85 -93.77
CA ASP A 170 -20.23 -24.23 -95.02
C ASP A 170 -20.42 -25.17 -96.22
N LYS A 171 -20.16 -26.48 -96.06
CA LYS A 171 -20.40 -27.47 -97.11
C LYS A 171 -21.89 -27.62 -97.44
N LEU A 172 -22.75 -27.66 -96.42
CA LEU A 172 -24.20 -27.75 -96.61
C LEU A 172 -24.76 -26.50 -97.30
N GLU A 173 -24.29 -25.30 -96.93
CA GLU A 173 -24.68 -24.05 -97.58
C GLU A 173 -24.29 -24.03 -99.06
N ARG A 174 -23.10 -24.54 -99.42
CA ARG A 174 -22.68 -24.68 -100.82
C ARG A 174 -23.54 -25.68 -101.60
N ILE A 175 -23.88 -26.83 -101.01
CA ILE A 175 -24.74 -27.82 -101.66
C ILE A 175 -26.13 -27.23 -101.89
N LYS A 176 -26.69 -26.56 -100.88
CA LYS A 176 -28.00 -25.92 -100.98
C LYS A 176 -28.04 -24.89 -102.11
N ALA A 177 -27.00 -24.06 -102.25
CA ALA A 177 -26.91 -23.08 -103.33
C ALA A 177 -26.95 -23.71 -104.74
N VAL A 178 -26.39 -24.91 -104.93
CA VAL A 178 -26.44 -25.63 -106.22
C VAL A 178 -27.81 -26.26 -106.49
N VAL A 179 -28.55 -26.64 -105.45
CA VAL A 179 -29.88 -27.26 -105.58
C VAL A 179 -30.99 -26.22 -105.79
N ASP A 180 -30.78 -25.00 -105.27
CA ASP A 180 -31.71 -23.87 -105.41
C ASP A 180 -31.53 -23.08 -106.74
N GLU A 181 -30.55 -23.46 -107.60
CA GLU A 181 -30.38 -23.01 -109.02
C GLU A 181 -31.19 -23.87 -110.01
#